data_AF-A0A922M2C9-F1
#
_entry.id   AF-A0A922M2C9-F1
#
_cell.length_a   1.000
_cell.length_b   1.000
_cell.length_c   1.000
_cell.angle_alpha   90.00
_cell.angle_beta   90.00
_cell.angle_gamma   90.00
#
_symmetry.space_group_name_H-M   'P 1'
#
loop_
_entity.id
_entity.type
_entity.pdbx_description
1 polymer ?
#
loop_
_entity_poly.entity_id
_entity_poly.type
_entity_poly.pdbx_seq_one_letter_code
_entity_poly.pdbx_strand_id
1 'polypeptide(L)'
;MKELFRDHINSVRKFEQINNISQLLKILEIRDVLSEDNVECLKNIAMKLPNSNDVLQKIADYEKIHVPRENVNYYTVKPQDLKKKESEDSYISTNPLSNMSERKKQRIYDTITQEIGSFWRDLARNLQIREWEIDNIDFQNQTLHDKATKLLKAYELKADTQRWFFVLCEALEKSRRKDLVRSIQDIMAMNI
;
A
#
# COMPACT_ATOMS: atom_id res chain seq x y z
N MET A 1 37.14 -1.33 -12.15
CA MET A 1 35.74 -1.69 -11.81
C MET A 1 34.82 -1.55 -13.01
N LYS A 2 34.70 -0.38 -13.66
CA LYS A 2 33.84 -0.22 -14.85
C LYS A 2 34.24 -1.05 -16.09
N GLU A 3 35.52 -1.37 -16.25
CA GLU A 3 36.03 -2.19 -17.37
C GLU A 3 35.46 -3.61 -17.44
N LEU A 4 35.10 -4.21 -16.30
CA LEU A 4 34.51 -5.56 -16.25
C LEU A 4 33.15 -5.65 -16.95
N PHE A 5 32.47 -4.51 -17.10
CA PHE A 5 31.16 -4.42 -17.71
C PHE A 5 31.19 -3.77 -19.10
N ARG A 6 32.37 -3.63 -19.70
CA ARG A 6 32.53 -2.96 -21.00
C ARG A 6 31.68 -3.61 -22.09
N ASP A 7 31.68 -4.94 -22.14
CA ASP A 7 30.92 -5.71 -23.13
C ASP A 7 29.41 -5.60 -22.89
N HIS A 8 29.00 -5.55 -21.61
CA HIS A 8 27.61 -5.39 -21.19
C HIS A 8 27.04 -3.98 -21.44
N ILE A 9 27.87 -2.94 -21.33
CA ILE A 9 27.46 -1.55 -21.60
C ILE A 9 27.22 -1.33 -23.09
N ASN A 10 28.01 -2.02 -23.94
CA ASN A 10 27.95 -2.02 -25.40
C ASN A 10 27.81 -0.61 -26.00
N SER A 11 28.54 0.35 -25.42
CA SER A 11 28.55 1.75 -25.86
C SER A 11 29.78 2.47 -25.31
N VAL A 12 30.73 2.80 -26.18
CA VAL A 12 31.98 3.49 -25.81
C VAL A 12 31.69 4.86 -25.19
N ARG A 13 30.76 5.63 -25.77
CA ARG A 13 30.38 6.95 -25.25
C ARG A 13 29.74 6.88 -23.86
N LYS A 14 28.80 5.95 -23.63
CA LYS A 14 28.18 5.77 -22.30
C LYS A 14 29.20 5.24 -21.28
N PHE A 15 30.11 4.38 -21.71
CA PHE A 15 31.20 3.85 -20.87
C PHE A 15 32.13 4.96 -20.36
N GLU A 16 32.50 5.91 -21.22
CA GLU A 16 33.33 7.05 -20.84
C GLU A 16 32.62 8.01 -19.88
N GLN A 17 31.31 8.18 -20.03
CA GLN A 17 30.49 9.08 -19.18
C GLN A 17 30.24 8.54 -17.76
N ILE A 18 30.58 7.28 -17.48
CA ILE A 18 30.46 6.70 -16.14
C ILE A 18 31.61 7.18 -15.26
N ASN A 19 31.26 8.06 -14.32
CA ASN A 19 32.17 8.61 -13.32
C ASN A 19 31.88 8.07 -11.91
N ASN A 20 30.62 7.65 -11.64
CA ASN A 20 30.20 7.19 -10.32
C ASN A 20 29.60 5.77 -10.34
N ILE A 21 29.64 5.07 -9.21
CA ILE A 21 29.04 3.73 -9.05
C ILE A 21 27.53 3.73 -9.33
N SER A 22 26.81 4.78 -8.93
CA SER A 22 25.38 4.92 -9.19
C SER A 22 25.05 4.98 -10.68
N GLN A 23 25.92 5.61 -11.48
CA GLN A 23 25.76 5.66 -12.94
C GLN A 23 26.02 4.30 -13.57
N LEU A 24 27.00 3.55 -13.05
CA LEU A 24 27.28 2.18 -13.49
C LEU A 24 26.08 1.27 -13.20
N LEU A 25 25.56 1.27 -11.98
CA LEU A 25 24.41 0.44 -11.59
C LEU A 25 23.17 0.74 -12.43
N LYS A 26 22.86 2.03 -12.65
CA LYS A 26 21.74 2.43 -13.49
C LYS A 26 21.86 1.94 -14.94
N ILE A 27 23.08 1.91 -15.48
CA ILE A 27 23.29 1.41 -16.85
C ILE A 27 23.15 -0.11 -16.89
N LEU A 28 23.65 -0.83 -15.87
CA LEU A 28 23.47 -2.27 -15.77
C LEU A 28 21.99 -2.66 -15.66
N GLU A 29 21.21 -1.87 -14.93
CA GLU A 29 19.74 -2.02 -14.82
C GLU A 29 19.04 -1.79 -16.16
N ILE A 30 19.36 -0.71 -16.87
CA ILE A 30 18.79 -0.42 -18.21
C ILE A 30 19.15 -1.50 -19.25
N ARG A 31 20.29 -2.18 -19.07
CA ARG A 31 20.77 -3.25 -19.97
C ARG A 31 20.29 -4.64 -19.56
N ASP A 32 19.45 -4.75 -18.53
CA ASP A 32 18.94 -6.02 -18.01
C ASP A 32 20.06 -6.97 -17.52
N VAL A 33 21.21 -6.41 -17.16
CA VAL A 33 22.36 -7.13 -16.58
C VAL A 33 22.27 -7.12 -15.05
N LEU A 34 21.56 -6.15 -14.50
CA LEU A 34 21.20 -6.05 -13.10
C LEU A 34 19.67 -6.02 -13.00
N SER A 35 19.09 -6.95 -12.26
CA SER A 35 17.66 -6.94 -11.93
C SER A 35 17.45 -7.43 -10.50
N GLU A 36 16.21 -7.33 -10.00
CA GLU A 36 15.85 -7.90 -8.68
C GLU A 36 16.17 -9.41 -8.63
N ASP A 37 15.98 -10.12 -9.74
CA ASP A 37 16.22 -11.56 -9.83
C ASP A 37 17.67 -11.91 -10.19
N ASN A 38 18.41 -10.97 -10.79
CA ASN A 38 19.78 -11.18 -11.24
C ASN A 38 20.74 -10.17 -10.58
N VAL A 39 21.27 -10.57 -9.42
CA VAL A 39 22.21 -9.78 -8.60
C VAL A 39 23.67 -10.21 -8.76
N GLU A 40 23.98 -11.11 -9.70
CA GLU A 40 25.34 -11.66 -9.86
C GLU A 40 26.37 -10.58 -10.20
N CYS A 41 25.97 -9.57 -10.97
CA CYS A 41 26.82 -8.42 -11.27
C CYS A 41 27.19 -7.60 -10.00
N LEU A 42 26.33 -7.59 -8.97
CA LEU A 42 26.64 -6.94 -7.68
C LEU A 42 27.73 -7.68 -6.91
N LYS A 43 27.80 -9.01 -6.99
CA LYS A 43 28.88 -9.80 -6.38
C LYS A 43 30.24 -9.44 -6.98
N ASN A 44 30.29 -9.33 -8.31
CA ASN A 44 31.50 -8.94 -9.05
C ASN A 44 31.98 -7.52 -8.68
N ILE A 45 31.04 -6.61 -8.43
CA ILE A 45 31.34 -5.25 -7.95
C ILE A 45 31.81 -5.29 -6.49
N ALA A 46 31.13 -6.04 -5.63
CA ALA A 46 31.40 -6.13 -4.20
C ALA A 46 32.80 -6.70 -3.89
N MET A 47 33.28 -7.67 -4.68
CA MET A 47 34.64 -8.23 -4.56
C MET A 47 35.76 -7.21 -4.81
N LYS A 48 35.46 -6.09 -5.47
CA LYS A 48 36.44 -5.02 -5.77
C LYS A 48 36.37 -3.84 -4.79
N LEU A 49 35.49 -3.90 -3.79
CA LEU A 49 35.37 -2.86 -2.76
C LEU A 49 36.21 -3.19 -1.51
N PRO A 50 36.73 -2.18 -0.80
CA PRO A 50 37.49 -2.39 0.44
C PRO A 50 36.66 -3.00 1.58
N ASN A 51 35.34 -2.83 1.56
CA ASN A 51 34.39 -3.43 2.52
C ASN A 51 33.64 -4.63 1.90
N SER A 52 34.36 -5.50 1.19
CA SER A 52 33.77 -6.59 0.40
C SER A 52 32.90 -7.53 1.23
N ASN A 53 33.31 -7.86 2.46
CA ASN A 53 32.66 -8.93 3.24
C ASN A 53 31.25 -8.56 3.72
N ASP A 54 31.03 -7.33 4.19
CA ASP A 54 29.69 -6.86 4.62
C ASP A 54 28.72 -6.79 3.44
N VAL A 55 29.20 -6.31 2.29
CA VAL A 55 28.38 -6.17 1.08
C VAL A 55 28.05 -7.55 0.49
N LEU A 56 29.02 -8.47 0.44
CA LEU A 56 28.79 -9.84 -0.03
C LEU A 56 27.80 -10.59 0.87
N GLN A 57 27.89 -10.41 2.19
CA GLN A 57 26.95 -11.01 3.13
C GLN A 57 25.52 -10.52 2.88
N LYS A 58 25.33 -9.21 2.71
CA LYS A 58 24.02 -8.62 2.39
C LYS A 58 23.44 -9.12 1.07
N ILE A 59 24.29 -9.30 0.05
CA ILE A 59 23.85 -9.86 -1.24
C ILE A 59 23.44 -11.33 -1.07
N ALA A 60 24.21 -12.11 -0.31
CA ALA A 60 23.89 -13.52 -0.06
C ALA A 60 22.60 -13.69 0.76
N ASP A 61 22.36 -12.80 1.73
CA ASP A 61 21.13 -12.81 2.52
C ASP A 61 19.93 -12.36 1.68
N TYR A 62 20.12 -11.43 0.75
CA TYR A 62 19.11 -11.07 -0.25
C TYR A 62 18.74 -12.28 -1.13
N GLU A 63 19.70 -13.01 -1.68
CA GLU A 63 19.43 -14.19 -2.51
C GLU A 63 18.67 -15.31 -1.78
N LYS A 64 18.87 -15.46 -0.46
CA LYS A 64 18.15 -16.46 0.34
C LYS A 64 16.70 -16.10 0.58
N ILE A 65 16.40 -14.81 0.68
CA ILE A 65 15.05 -14.30 1.01
C ILE A 65 14.28 -13.95 -0.27
N HIS A 66 14.99 -13.67 -1.36
CA HIS A 66 14.40 -13.22 -2.62
C HIS A 66 13.56 -14.33 -3.26
N VAL A 67 12.28 -14.01 -3.49
CA VAL A 67 11.36 -14.85 -4.24
C VAL A 67 11.18 -14.20 -5.60
N PRO A 68 11.48 -14.89 -6.72
CA PRO A 68 11.33 -14.33 -8.05
C PRO A 68 9.92 -13.80 -8.28
N ARG A 69 9.80 -12.56 -8.74
CA ARG A 69 8.49 -11.99 -9.06
C ARG A 69 7.95 -12.64 -10.32
N GLU A 70 6.98 -13.54 -10.18
CA GLU A 70 6.13 -13.93 -11.29
C GLU A 70 5.23 -12.73 -11.65
N ASN A 71 5.66 -11.95 -12.65
CA ASN A 71 4.81 -10.93 -13.24
C ASN A 71 3.70 -11.62 -14.05
N VAL A 72 2.61 -11.98 -13.38
CA VAL A 72 1.43 -12.55 -14.01
C VAL A 72 0.83 -11.48 -14.92
N ASN A 73 0.96 -11.68 -16.23
CA ASN A 73 0.30 -10.84 -17.20
C ASN A 73 -1.20 -11.12 -17.21
N TYR A 74 -1.96 -10.31 -16.45
CA TYR A 74 -3.41 -10.43 -16.31
C TYR A 74 -4.19 -10.30 -17.63
N TYR A 75 -3.58 -9.76 -18.69
CA TYR A 75 -4.21 -9.67 -20.01
C TYR A 75 -4.10 -10.97 -20.83
N THR A 76 -3.28 -11.92 -20.38
CA THR A 76 -3.14 -13.24 -21.03
C THR A 76 -3.86 -14.38 -20.30
N VAL A 77 -4.37 -14.15 -19.09
CA VAL A 77 -5.08 -15.18 -18.32
C VAL A 77 -6.50 -15.31 -18.84
N LYS A 78 -6.78 -16.43 -19.54
CA LYS A 78 -8.15 -16.75 -19.96
C LYS A 78 -8.97 -17.16 -18.73
N PRO A 79 -10.23 -16.70 -18.58
CA PRO A 79 -11.06 -16.93 -17.39
C PRO A 79 -11.41 -18.41 -17.10
N GLN A 80 -10.98 -19.35 -17.94
CA GLN A 80 -11.24 -20.78 -17.75
C GLN A 80 -10.22 -21.48 -16.82
N ASP A 81 -9.07 -20.87 -16.55
CA ASP A 81 -8.01 -21.47 -15.72
C ASP A 81 -8.08 -21.07 -14.23
N LEU A 82 -9.12 -20.34 -13.81
CA LEU A 82 -9.34 -19.90 -12.41
C LEU A 82 -9.81 -21.02 -11.46
N LYS A 83 -9.68 -22.29 -11.84
CA LYS A 83 -9.99 -23.42 -10.95
C LYS A 83 -8.74 -24.25 -10.68
N LYS A 84 -8.32 -24.18 -9.40
CA LYS A 84 -7.25 -24.93 -8.71
C LYS A 84 -5.85 -24.30 -8.76
N LYS A 85 -5.62 -23.41 -7.78
CA LYS A 85 -4.53 -23.55 -6.79
C LYS A 85 -4.85 -22.65 -5.60
N GLU A 86 -5.75 -23.12 -4.74
CA GLU A 86 -5.73 -22.74 -3.33
C GLU A 86 -4.51 -23.46 -2.74
N SER A 87 -3.35 -22.82 -2.84
CA SER A 87 -2.21 -23.15 -1.99
C SER A 87 -2.17 -22.09 -0.91
N GLU A 88 -2.33 -22.58 0.32
CA GLU A 88 -2.23 -21.89 1.59
C GLU A 88 -0.90 -21.15 1.69
N ASP A 89 -0.83 -19.91 1.23
CA ASP A 89 0.15 -18.94 1.70
C ASP A 89 -0.59 -17.63 1.87
N SER A 90 -0.92 -17.37 3.14
CA SER A 90 -1.44 -16.11 3.61
C SER A 90 -0.44 -15.02 3.27
N TYR A 91 -0.72 -14.26 2.22
CA TYR A 91 -0.11 -12.96 2.02
C TYR A 91 -0.46 -12.12 3.26
N ILE A 92 0.45 -12.10 4.24
CA ILE A 92 0.46 -11.07 5.26
C ILE A 92 0.91 -9.80 4.53
N SER A 93 -0.02 -9.22 3.79
CA SER A 93 0.01 -7.80 3.46
C SER A 93 -0.03 -7.08 4.80
N THR A 94 1.15 -6.72 5.31
CA THR A 94 1.35 -5.94 6.54
C THR A 94 0.94 -4.48 6.34
N ASN A 95 -0.18 -4.23 5.64
CA ASN A 95 -0.91 -3.00 5.84
C ASN A 95 -1.83 -3.23 7.06
N PRO A 96 -1.53 -2.64 8.24
CA PRO A 96 -2.40 -2.73 9.42
C PRO A 96 -3.82 -2.17 9.18
N LEU A 97 -4.05 -1.50 8.04
CA LEU A 97 -5.37 -1.07 7.58
C LEU A 97 -6.13 -2.11 6.75
N SER A 98 -5.45 -3.00 6.02
CA SER A 98 -6.11 -3.96 5.11
C SER A 98 -6.65 -5.19 5.84
N ASN A 99 -5.96 -5.61 6.91
CA ASN A 99 -6.37 -6.71 7.80
C ASN A 99 -6.80 -6.17 9.18
N MET A 100 -7.51 -5.05 9.21
CA MET A 100 -8.17 -4.64 10.45
C MET A 100 -9.24 -5.69 10.77
N SER A 101 -9.19 -6.28 11.97
CA SER A 101 -10.25 -7.17 12.44
C SER A 101 -11.59 -6.45 12.28
N GLU A 102 -12.56 -7.11 11.64
CA GLU A 102 -13.91 -6.58 11.43
C GLU A 102 -14.51 -6.02 12.74
N ARG A 103 -14.14 -6.61 13.88
CA ARG A 103 -14.50 -6.12 15.22
C ARG A 103 -13.98 -4.71 15.53
N LYS A 104 -12.75 -4.39 15.14
CA LYS A 104 -12.17 -3.05 15.33
C LYS A 104 -12.86 -2.03 14.42
N LYS A 105 -13.11 -2.41 13.16
CA LYS A 105 -13.85 -1.57 12.21
C LYS A 105 -15.25 -1.24 12.71
N GLN A 106 -15.98 -2.26 13.18
CA GLN A 106 -17.30 -2.09 13.78
C GLN A 106 -17.26 -1.18 15.01
N ARG A 107 -16.30 -1.39 15.91
CA ARG A 107 -16.14 -0.51 17.09
C ARG A 107 -15.91 0.95 16.70
N ILE A 108 -15.08 1.21 15.68
CA ILE A 108 -14.86 2.57 15.16
C ILE A 108 -16.18 3.17 14.66
N TYR A 109 -16.95 2.40 13.88
CA TYR A 109 -18.24 2.88 13.37
C TYR A 109 -19.23 3.14 14.50
N ASP A 110 -19.33 2.25 15.49
CA ASP A 110 -20.20 2.44 16.65
C ASP A 110 -19.84 3.69 17.46
N THR A 111 -18.55 3.96 17.66
CA THR A 111 -18.09 5.19 18.32
C THR A 111 -18.51 6.42 17.52
N ILE A 112 -18.37 6.40 16.19
CA ILE A 112 -18.79 7.51 15.34
C ILE A 112 -20.31 7.70 15.40
N THR A 113 -21.10 6.65 15.26
CA THR A 113 -22.57 6.77 15.22
C THR A 113 -23.14 7.26 16.54
N GLN A 114 -22.53 6.90 17.67
CA GLN A 114 -22.95 7.34 18.99
C GLN A 114 -22.60 8.81 19.25
N GLU A 115 -21.41 9.24 18.84
CA GLU A 115 -20.87 10.53 19.28
C GLU A 115 -21.01 11.65 18.23
N ILE A 116 -21.29 11.36 16.96
CA ILE A 116 -21.30 12.37 15.89
C ILE A 116 -22.41 13.42 16.01
N GLY A 117 -23.58 13.03 16.54
CA GLY A 117 -24.71 13.92 16.73
C GLY A 117 -25.20 14.57 15.42
N SER A 118 -25.45 15.88 15.44
CA SER A 118 -25.97 16.65 14.29
C SER A 118 -24.94 16.90 13.17
N PHE A 119 -23.65 16.70 13.44
CA PHE A 119 -22.55 16.92 12.47
C PHE A 119 -22.44 15.84 11.40
N TRP A 120 -23.32 14.84 11.41
CA TRP A 120 -23.33 13.76 10.43
C TRP A 120 -23.51 14.28 8.99
N ARG A 121 -24.25 15.38 8.78
CA ARG A 121 -24.39 16.03 7.45
C ARG A 121 -23.09 16.64 6.95
N ASP A 122 -22.33 17.29 7.85
CA ASP A 122 -21.02 17.84 7.50
C ASP A 122 -20.03 16.73 7.18
N LEU A 123 -20.04 15.65 7.97
CA LEU A 123 -19.25 14.46 7.67
C LEU A 123 -19.62 13.88 6.30
N ALA A 124 -20.92 13.74 6.00
CA ALA A 124 -21.41 13.22 4.74
C ALA A 124 -20.89 14.01 3.53
N ARG A 125 -20.99 15.35 3.60
CA ARG A 125 -20.46 16.25 2.57
C ARG A 125 -18.94 16.10 2.41
N ASN A 126 -18.21 15.98 3.52
CA ASN A 126 -16.76 15.79 3.48
C ASN A 126 -16.34 14.41 2.95
N LEU A 127 -17.16 13.37 3.17
CA LEU A 127 -17.01 12.03 2.58
C LEU A 127 -17.43 11.98 1.10
N GLN A 128 -17.73 13.12 0.47
CA GLN A 128 -18.13 13.22 -0.94
C GLN A 128 -19.40 12.44 -1.26
N ILE A 129 -20.30 12.28 -0.28
CA ILE A 129 -21.62 11.71 -0.52
C ILE A 129 -22.49 12.79 -1.17
N ARG A 130 -23.25 12.40 -2.19
CA ARG A 130 -24.03 13.35 -3.00
C ARG A 130 -25.15 13.95 -2.14
N GLU A 131 -25.42 15.26 -2.30
CA GLU A 131 -26.42 15.95 -1.47
C GLU A 131 -27.80 15.30 -1.51
N TRP A 132 -28.24 14.80 -2.68
CA TRP A 132 -29.52 14.08 -2.79
C TRP A 132 -29.57 12.81 -1.94
N GLU A 133 -28.44 12.12 -1.77
CA GLU A 133 -28.33 10.90 -0.97
C GLU A 133 -28.35 11.26 0.52
N ILE A 134 -27.77 12.39 0.90
CA ILE A 134 -27.83 12.95 2.26
C ILE A 134 -29.27 13.31 2.62
N ASP A 135 -29.98 14.01 1.74
CA ASP A 135 -31.38 14.37 1.95
C ASP A 135 -32.29 13.13 2.01
N ASN A 136 -32.01 12.12 1.18
CA ASN A 136 -32.73 10.84 1.25
C ASN A 136 -32.46 10.12 2.59
N ILE A 137 -31.22 10.11 3.08
CA ILE A 137 -30.90 9.54 4.41
C ILE A 137 -31.61 10.32 5.52
N ASP A 138 -31.68 11.65 5.42
CA ASP A 138 -32.35 12.51 6.40
C ASP A 138 -33.87 12.26 6.46
N PHE A 139 -34.49 12.06 5.29
CA PHE A 139 -35.92 11.80 5.17
C PHE A 139 -36.32 10.40 5.64
N GLN A 140 -35.50 9.38 5.33
CA GLN A 140 -35.81 7.97 5.60
C GLN A 140 -35.58 7.54 7.06
N ASN A 141 -34.79 8.30 7.83
CA ASN A 141 -34.40 7.90 9.18
C ASN A 141 -34.81 8.98 10.19
N GLN A 142 -35.36 8.58 11.33
CA GLN A 142 -35.82 9.54 12.33
C GLN A 142 -34.72 9.90 13.33
N THR A 143 -33.91 8.93 13.75
CA THR A 143 -32.87 9.15 14.76
C THR A 143 -31.55 9.59 14.13
N LEU A 144 -30.77 10.40 14.87
CA LEU A 144 -29.42 10.81 14.43
C LEU A 144 -28.48 9.61 14.30
N HIS A 145 -28.64 8.62 15.17
CA HIS A 145 -27.89 7.38 15.16
C HIS A 145 -28.11 6.59 13.86
N ASP A 146 -29.36 6.41 13.44
CA ASP A 146 -29.69 5.68 12.22
C ASP A 146 -29.19 6.40 10.98
N LYS A 147 -29.28 7.74 10.96
CA LYS A 147 -28.72 8.58 9.89
C LYS A 147 -27.22 8.36 9.75
N ALA A 148 -26.47 8.43 10.85
CA ALA A 148 -25.03 8.19 10.85
C ALA A 148 -24.68 6.74 10.45
N THR A 149 -25.47 5.76 10.90
CA THR A 149 -25.26 4.34 10.55
C THR A 149 -25.45 4.11 9.06
N LYS A 150 -26.52 4.66 8.47
CA LYS A 150 -26.79 4.56 7.02
C LYS A 150 -25.74 5.30 6.20
N LEU A 151 -25.28 6.45 6.70
CA LEU A 151 -24.19 7.20 6.09
C LEU A 151 -22.90 6.38 6.00
N LEU A 152 -22.48 5.78 7.12
CA LEU A 152 -21.26 4.96 7.17
C LEU A 152 -21.37 3.72 6.29
N LYS A 153 -22.54 3.09 6.22
CA LYS A 153 -22.80 1.98 5.27
C LYS A 153 -22.69 2.43 3.80
N ALA A 154 -23.24 3.60 3.46
CA ALA A 154 -23.13 4.16 2.12
C ALA A 154 -21.67 4.50 1.75
N TYR A 155 -20.91 4.98 2.74
CA TYR A 155 -19.48 5.22 2.59
C TYR A 155 -18.71 3.91 2.41
N GLU A 156 -18.97 2.90 3.23
CA GLU A 156 -18.30 1.60 3.18
C GLU A 156 -18.41 0.93 1.80
N LEU A 157 -19.56 1.05 1.14
CA LEU A 157 -19.75 0.52 -0.23
C LEU A 157 -18.92 1.25 -1.30
N LYS A 158 -18.56 2.53 -1.06
CA LYS A 158 -17.81 3.37 -2.00
C LYS A 158 -16.33 3.48 -1.65
N ALA A 159 -15.96 3.15 -0.41
CA ALA A 159 -14.64 3.41 0.12
C ALA A 159 -13.60 2.40 -0.40
N ASP A 160 -12.40 2.88 -0.63
CA ASP A 160 -11.23 2.04 -0.90
C ASP A 160 -10.80 1.29 0.36
N THR A 161 -10.70 -0.03 0.29
CA THR A 161 -10.34 -0.92 1.41
C THR A 161 -9.01 -0.56 2.07
N GLN A 162 -8.10 0.12 1.37
CA GLN A 162 -6.81 0.53 1.92
C GLN A 162 -6.80 1.95 2.49
N ARG A 163 -7.68 2.82 1.98
CA ARG A 163 -7.67 4.27 2.30
C ARG A 163 -8.88 4.74 3.09
N TRP A 164 -9.88 3.87 3.30
CA TRP A 164 -11.14 4.24 3.95
C TRP A 164 -10.93 4.91 5.32
N PHE A 165 -9.96 4.46 6.11
CA PHE A 165 -9.70 5.00 7.44
C PHE A 165 -9.09 6.40 7.37
N PHE A 166 -8.09 6.61 6.51
CA PHE A 166 -7.46 7.92 6.35
C PHE A 166 -8.44 8.97 5.83
N VAL A 167 -9.25 8.61 4.83
CA VAL A 167 -10.29 9.48 4.28
C VAL A 167 -11.37 9.78 5.33
N LEU A 168 -11.71 8.80 6.18
CA LEU A 168 -12.64 8.99 7.28
C LEU A 168 -12.08 9.95 8.34
N CYS A 169 -10.83 9.80 8.75
CA CYS A 169 -10.16 10.72 9.67
C CYS A 169 -10.09 12.14 9.09
N GLU A 170 -9.72 12.28 7.82
CA GLU A 170 -9.67 13.58 7.14
C GLU A 170 -11.05 14.23 7.09
N ALA A 171 -12.09 13.47 6.78
CA ALA A 171 -13.45 13.96 6.70
C ALA A 171 -14.00 14.39 8.08
N LEU A 172 -13.66 13.65 9.14
CA LEU A 172 -13.99 13.99 10.53
C LEU A 172 -13.24 15.23 11.02
N GLU A 173 -11.98 15.39 10.62
CA GLU A 173 -11.22 16.60 10.93
C GLU A 173 -11.82 17.83 10.25
N LYS A 174 -12.22 17.70 8.97
CA LYS A 174 -12.95 18.74 8.23
C LYS A 174 -14.34 19.00 8.80
N SER A 175 -14.99 18.01 9.42
CA SER A 175 -16.29 18.18 10.10
C SER A 175 -16.16 18.75 11.51
N ARG A 176 -14.98 19.29 11.89
CA ARG A 176 -14.68 19.91 13.19
C ARG A 176 -14.75 18.96 14.39
N ARG A 177 -14.67 17.65 14.17
CA ARG A 177 -14.73 16.62 15.23
C ARG A 177 -13.37 15.96 15.45
N LYS A 178 -12.39 16.76 15.85
CA LYS A 178 -11.03 16.29 16.17
C LYS A 178 -10.99 15.37 17.40
N ASP A 179 -11.97 15.52 18.29
CA ASP A 179 -12.24 14.63 19.42
C ASP A 179 -12.49 13.19 18.94
N LEU A 180 -13.35 13.01 17.93
CA LEU A 180 -13.64 11.70 17.34
C LEU A 180 -12.42 11.09 16.68
N VAL A 181 -11.67 11.91 15.93
CA VAL A 181 -10.43 11.45 15.26
C VAL A 181 -9.46 10.86 16.28
N ARG A 182 -9.27 11.52 17.42
CA ARG A 182 -8.41 11.00 18.50
C ARG A 182 -8.94 9.70 19.07
N SER A 183 -10.23 9.66 19.43
CA SER A 183 -10.89 8.45 19.96
C SER A 183 -10.73 7.24 19.03
N ILE A 184 -10.93 7.45 17.73
CA ILE A 184 -10.82 6.42 16.70
C ILE A 184 -9.36 5.97 16.48
N GLN A 185 -8.42 6.90 16.51
CA GLN A 185 -6.99 6.59 16.43
C GLN A 185 -6.51 5.79 17.65
N ASP A 186 -7.01 6.11 18.85
CA ASP A 186 -6.71 5.35 20.07
C ASP A 186 -7.27 3.91 19.98
N ILE A 187 -8.50 3.74 19.46
CA ILE A 187 -9.08 2.42 19.20
C ILE A 187 -8.23 1.62 18.20
N MET A 188 -7.67 2.30 17.20
CA MET A 188 -6.80 1.67 16.20
C MET A 188 -5.45 1.26 16.78
N ALA A 189 -4.88 2.07 17.69
CA ALA A 189 -3.63 1.79 18.39
C ALA A 189 -3.78 0.70 19.48
N MET A 190 -5.01 0.44 19.95
CA MET A 190 -5.28 -0.65 20.88
C MET A 190 -5.13 -2.03 20.22
N ASN A 191 -4.32 -2.87 20.84
CA ASN A 191 -4.27 -4.31 20.58
C ASN A 191 -5.47 -4.98 21.26
N ILE A 192 -6.60 -5.01 20.56
CA ILE A 192 -7.75 -5.89 20.84
C ILE A 192 -7.62 -7.15 20.01
#